data_AF-A0A961ANG9-F1
#
_entry.id   AF-A0A961ANG9-F1
#
_cell.length_a   1.000
_cell.length_b   1.000
_cell.length_c   1.000
_cell.angle_alpha   90.00
_cell.angle_beta   90.00
_cell.angle_gamma   90.00
#
_symmetry.space_group_name_H-M   'P 1'
#
loop_
_entity.id
_entity.type
_entity.pdbx_description
1 polymer ?
#
loop_
_entity_poly.entity_id
_entity_poly.type
_entity_poly.pdbx_seq_one_letter_code
_entity_poly.pdbx_strand_id
1 'polypeptide(L)'
;MKHTAQRTLFSSLLGLAIAFGIFAFAAPRAEAQVLVYRMEFKKSGHGVNFDFFDRGYFVVDGLGGIGTFILTYREDGRDFYLESADGGELFFAVRPGIEKAVIRAKSAADSSTAESYYLMAGDLSSSITVNLRGQKVTLAVAPFLRGNALASDSETDVEFLSSESSIGFAGFATIKAYLDRTRTRAANKGTQSVSDAVTDLKADLERSGISDGSDTGVDPEVDPEVDPEVDPEA
;
A
#
# COMPACT_ATOMS: atom_id res chain seq x y z
N MET A 1 78.84 49.45 23.46
CA MET A 1 78.11 48.23 23.93
C MET A 1 77.19 47.81 22.78
N LYS A 2 77.70 47.14 21.74
CA LYS A 2 77.89 45.68 21.56
C LYS A 2 76.58 44.86 21.49
N HIS A 3 76.25 44.53 20.23
CA HIS A 3 75.69 43.30 19.64
C HIS A 3 74.23 42.85 19.86
N THR A 4 73.45 43.04 18.79
CA THR A 4 72.56 42.10 18.08
C THR A 4 72.79 40.61 18.36
N ALA A 5 71.72 39.86 18.61
CA ALA A 5 71.64 38.42 18.31
C ALA A 5 70.24 38.01 17.83
N GLN A 6 70.25 37.47 16.63
CA GLN A 6 69.20 36.82 15.86
C GLN A 6 69.29 35.30 16.11
N ARG A 7 68.16 34.58 16.18
CA ARG A 7 67.89 33.31 15.47
C ARG A 7 66.86 32.41 16.16
N THR A 8 65.86 32.10 15.36
CA THR A 8 65.02 30.90 15.21
C THR A 8 65.62 29.59 15.72
N LEU A 9 64.78 28.67 16.23
CA LEU A 9 64.73 27.25 15.81
C LEU A 9 63.52 26.48 16.41
N PHE A 10 62.68 25.97 15.51
CA PHE A 10 61.93 24.71 15.48
C PHE A 10 61.89 23.77 16.70
N SER A 11 60.67 23.41 17.13
CA SER A 11 60.15 22.05 17.45
C SER A 11 58.75 22.25 18.07
N SER A 12 57.69 21.48 17.88
CA SER A 12 57.55 20.07 17.51
C SER A 12 56.05 19.79 17.29
N LEU A 13 55.77 18.85 16.40
CA LEU A 13 54.65 17.88 16.38
C LEU A 13 53.35 18.26 17.11
N LEU A 14 52.23 18.25 16.38
CA LEU A 14 51.11 17.29 16.55
C LEU A 14 49.83 17.82 15.84
N GLY A 15 49.86 17.91 14.51
CA GLY A 15 48.65 18.12 13.71
C GLY A 15 48.02 16.77 13.39
N LEU A 16 47.42 16.09 14.38
CA LEU A 16 46.70 14.84 14.17
C LEU A 16 45.43 15.14 13.36
N ALA A 17 45.47 14.79 12.07
CA ALA A 17 44.31 14.76 11.21
C ALA A 17 43.26 13.78 11.80
N ILE A 18 42.22 14.32 12.41
CA ILE A 18 41.02 13.55 12.73
C ILE A 18 40.26 13.40 11.42
N ALA A 19 40.63 12.39 10.64
CA ALA A 19 39.75 11.78 9.67
C ALA A 19 38.61 11.13 10.47
N PHE A 20 37.55 11.91 10.70
CA PHE A 20 36.26 11.37 11.11
C PHE A 20 35.75 10.54 9.93
N GLY A 21 36.19 9.28 9.88
CA GLY A 21 35.55 8.26 9.09
C GLY A 21 34.11 8.20 9.52
N ILE A 22 33.24 8.83 8.74
CA ILE A 22 31.81 8.54 8.71
C ILE A 22 31.72 7.10 8.23
N PHE A 23 31.93 6.17 9.15
CA PHE A 23 31.42 4.82 9.02
C PHE A 23 29.91 4.99 9.02
N ALA A 24 29.36 5.12 7.81
CA ALA A 24 27.97 4.84 7.52
C ALA A 24 27.75 3.38 7.92
N PHE A 25 27.49 3.15 9.21
CA PHE A 25 26.79 1.97 9.66
C PHE A 25 25.44 2.03 8.98
N ALA A 26 25.33 1.37 7.82
CA ALA A 26 24.06 0.93 7.30
C ALA A 26 23.42 0.13 8.43
N ALA A 27 22.55 0.77 9.20
CA ALA A 27 21.80 0.10 10.24
C ALA A 27 21.12 -1.10 9.56
N PRO A 28 21.30 -2.33 10.06
CA PRO A 28 20.63 -3.48 9.46
C PRO A 28 19.14 -3.18 9.50
N ARG A 29 18.54 -3.01 8.31
CA ARG A 29 17.09 -2.88 8.15
C ARG A 29 16.49 -4.04 8.92
N ALA A 30 15.66 -3.74 9.91
CA ALA A 30 14.87 -4.78 10.54
C ALA A 30 14.04 -5.42 9.42
N GLU A 31 14.17 -6.73 9.23
CA GLU A 31 13.28 -7.48 8.34
C GLU A 31 11.86 -7.29 8.89
N ALA A 32 11.07 -6.51 8.16
CA ALA A 32 9.68 -6.21 8.48
C ALA A 32 8.90 -7.53 8.46
N GLN A 33 8.10 -7.77 9.48
CA GLN A 33 7.19 -8.92 9.45
C GLN A 33 5.98 -8.52 8.64
N VAL A 34 5.59 -9.27 7.62
CA VAL A 34 4.44 -8.87 6.81
C VAL A 34 3.18 -9.58 7.31
N LEU A 35 2.10 -8.85 7.50
CA LEU A 35 0.74 -9.37 7.62
C LEU A 35 -0.03 -9.06 6.34
N VAL A 36 -0.74 -10.06 5.83
CA VAL A 36 -1.65 -9.90 4.69
C VAL A 36 -3.05 -10.24 5.15
N TYR A 37 -3.95 -9.26 5.10
CA TYR A 37 -5.37 -9.45 5.35
C TYR A 37 -6.13 -9.47 4.05
N ARG A 38 -6.92 -10.52 3.79
CA ARG A 38 -7.92 -10.55 2.72
C ARG A 38 -9.21 -9.91 3.21
N MET A 39 -9.74 -8.98 2.44
CA MET A 39 -10.93 -8.21 2.75
C MET A 39 -12.11 -8.61 1.86
N GLU A 40 -13.29 -8.63 2.46
CA GLU A 40 -14.57 -8.87 1.82
C GLU A 40 -15.52 -7.74 2.20
N PHE A 41 -16.16 -7.15 1.19
CA PHE A 41 -17.13 -6.08 1.37
C PHE A 41 -18.53 -6.63 1.11
N LYS A 42 -19.47 -6.23 1.97
CA LYS A 42 -20.89 -6.51 1.77
C LYS A 42 -21.65 -5.20 1.83
N LYS A 43 -22.18 -4.77 0.68
CA LYS A 43 -23.04 -3.59 0.60
C LYS A 43 -24.17 -3.70 1.62
N SER A 44 -24.38 -2.63 2.38
CA SER A 44 -25.62 -2.47 3.14
C SER A 44 -26.67 -1.92 2.18
N GLY A 45 -27.92 -2.40 2.26
CA GLY A 45 -28.98 -2.09 1.28
C GLY A 45 -29.50 -0.65 1.28
N HIS A 46 -28.75 0.32 1.82
CA HIS A 46 -29.17 1.71 2.02
C HIS A 46 -28.25 2.73 1.32
N GLY A 47 -27.52 2.33 0.27
CA GLY A 47 -26.69 3.24 -0.52
C GLY A 47 -27.44 3.89 -1.70
N VAL A 48 -27.01 5.09 -2.09
CA VAL A 48 -27.46 5.83 -3.28
C VAL A 48 -26.27 5.96 -4.23
N ASN A 49 -26.44 5.52 -5.49
CA ASN A 49 -25.43 5.53 -6.56
C ASN A 49 -24.06 4.98 -6.14
N PHE A 50 -24.06 3.94 -5.31
CA PHE A 50 -22.88 3.52 -4.60
C PHE A 50 -22.51 2.06 -4.88
N ASP A 51 -21.32 1.88 -5.44
CA ASP A 51 -20.69 0.57 -5.61
C ASP A 51 -19.44 0.45 -4.73
N PHE A 52 -19.20 -0.75 -4.22
CA PHE A 52 -18.02 -1.05 -3.39
C PHE A 52 -17.17 -2.07 -4.12
N PHE A 53 -15.87 -2.05 -3.81
CA PHE A 53 -14.94 -3.10 -4.19
C PHE A 53 -15.48 -4.49 -3.85
N ASP A 54 -15.29 -5.45 -4.75
CA ASP A 54 -15.73 -6.83 -4.54
C ASP A 54 -14.94 -7.49 -3.41
N ARG A 55 -13.63 -7.26 -3.42
CA ARG A 55 -12.65 -7.82 -2.50
C ARG A 55 -11.50 -6.84 -2.34
N GLY A 56 -10.64 -7.10 -1.37
CA GLY A 56 -9.39 -6.36 -1.26
C GLY A 56 -8.36 -7.11 -0.44
N TYR A 57 -7.20 -6.49 -0.31
CA TYR A 57 -6.13 -6.92 0.56
C TYR A 57 -5.58 -5.70 1.30
N PHE A 58 -5.15 -5.91 2.54
CA PHE A 58 -4.38 -4.95 3.30
C PHE A 58 -3.06 -5.58 3.72
N VAL A 59 -1.95 -4.99 3.29
CA VAL A 59 -0.59 -5.47 3.53
C VAL A 59 0.11 -4.47 4.45
N VAL A 60 0.64 -4.96 5.57
CA VAL A 60 1.18 -4.10 6.64
C VAL A 60 2.27 -4.81 7.43
N ASP A 61 3.08 -4.04 8.17
CA ASP A 61 4.01 -4.62 9.14
C ASP A 61 3.27 -5.30 10.30
N GLY A 62 3.82 -6.39 10.82
CA GLY A 62 3.26 -7.23 11.87
C GLY A 62 3.25 -6.58 13.23
N LEU A 63 4.07 -5.54 13.43
CA LEU A 63 4.02 -4.69 14.61
C LEU A 63 3.03 -3.52 14.46
N GLY A 64 2.29 -3.47 13.34
CA GLY A 64 1.38 -2.38 13.00
C GLY A 64 2.10 -1.24 12.27
N GLY A 65 1.39 -0.13 12.10
CA GLY A 65 1.83 1.03 11.33
C GLY A 65 1.07 1.16 10.02
N ILE A 66 1.67 1.92 9.10
CA ILE A 66 1.10 2.24 7.80
C ILE A 66 1.14 1.00 6.89
N GLY A 67 0.07 0.77 6.15
CA GLY A 67 -0.04 -0.32 5.20
C GLY A 67 -0.70 0.10 3.88
N THR A 68 -0.62 -0.80 2.91
CA THR A 68 -1.13 -0.61 1.55
C THR A 68 -2.41 -1.40 1.35
N PHE A 69 -3.42 -0.77 0.77
CA PHE A 69 -4.60 -1.48 0.25
C PHE A 69 -4.42 -1.85 -1.22
N ILE A 70 -4.85 -3.05 -1.57
CA ILE A 70 -5.08 -3.47 -2.96
C ILE A 70 -6.57 -3.84 -3.06
N LEU A 71 -7.36 -3.06 -3.77
CA LEU A 71 -8.81 -3.19 -3.83
C LEU A 71 -9.23 -3.64 -5.22
N THR A 72 -10.08 -4.66 -5.33
CA THR A 72 -10.51 -5.20 -6.62
C THR A 72 -11.93 -4.78 -6.94
N TYR A 73 -12.21 -4.42 -8.18
CA TYR A 73 -13.54 -4.04 -8.66
C TYR A 73 -13.80 -4.62 -10.04
N ARG A 74 -15.07 -4.69 -10.44
CA ARG A 74 -15.48 -5.12 -11.77
C ARG A 74 -16.08 -3.96 -12.55
N GLU A 75 -15.61 -3.76 -13.77
CA GLU A 75 -16.13 -2.76 -14.71
C GLU A 75 -16.22 -3.38 -16.10
N ASP A 76 -17.35 -3.20 -16.79
CA ASP A 76 -17.62 -3.75 -18.13
C ASP A 76 -17.31 -5.24 -18.27
N GLY A 77 -17.61 -6.02 -17.22
CA GLY A 77 -17.37 -7.46 -17.19
C GLY A 77 -15.92 -7.88 -16.96
N ARG A 78 -14.97 -6.94 -16.88
CA ARG A 78 -13.55 -7.16 -16.60
C ARG A 78 -13.23 -6.87 -15.13
N ASP A 79 -12.26 -7.61 -14.58
CA ASP A 79 -11.82 -7.48 -13.20
C ASP A 79 -10.55 -6.63 -13.13
N PHE A 80 -10.56 -5.64 -12.25
CA PHE A 80 -9.47 -4.69 -12.05
C PHE A 80 -9.03 -4.62 -10.60
N TYR A 81 -7.85 -4.06 -10.36
CA TYR A 81 -7.39 -3.69 -9.02
C TYR A 81 -6.85 -2.26 -8.96
N LEU A 82 -7.02 -1.62 -7.81
CA LEU A 82 -6.47 -0.32 -7.46
C LEU A 82 -5.53 -0.47 -6.26
N GLU A 83 -4.35 0.15 -6.35
CA GLU A 83 -3.43 0.27 -5.23
C GLU A 83 -3.60 1.61 -4.52
N SER A 84 -3.75 1.57 -3.20
CA SER A 84 -3.66 2.74 -2.33
C SER A 84 -2.48 2.53 -1.38
N ALA A 85 -1.31 2.94 -1.85
CA ALA A 85 -0.09 2.98 -1.07
C ALA A 85 -0.27 3.91 0.13
N ASP A 86 0.19 3.48 1.30
CA ASP A 86 -0.02 4.18 2.57
C ASP A 86 -1.49 4.50 2.89
N GLY A 87 -2.43 3.74 2.30
CA GLY A 87 -3.86 4.01 2.36
C GLY A 87 -4.52 3.77 3.71
N GLY A 88 -3.81 3.21 4.70
CA GLY A 88 -4.31 3.12 6.07
C GLY A 88 -3.32 2.58 7.08
N GLU A 89 -3.84 2.25 8.25
CA GLU A 89 -3.04 1.93 9.43
C GLU A 89 -3.60 0.71 10.18
N LEU A 90 -2.70 -0.18 10.58
CA LEU A 90 -2.94 -1.18 11.62
C LEU A 90 -2.38 -0.69 12.95
N PHE A 91 -3.19 -0.69 14.00
CA PHE A 91 -2.72 -0.41 15.36
C PHE A 91 -3.39 -1.32 16.38
N PHE A 92 -2.89 -1.31 17.61
CA PHE A 92 -3.41 -2.13 18.70
C PHE A 92 -4.06 -1.23 19.76
N ALA A 93 -5.35 -1.44 20.00
CA ALA A 93 -6.09 -0.78 21.07
C ALA A 93 -6.13 -1.68 22.31
N VAL A 94 -5.47 -1.24 23.38
CA VAL A 94 -5.26 -2.04 24.59
C VAL A 94 -5.78 -1.33 25.84
N ARG A 95 -6.56 -2.04 26.64
CA ARG A 95 -6.88 -1.70 28.04
C ARG A 95 -6.95 -3.00 28.86
N PRO A 96 -6.92 -2.97 30.20
CA PRO A 96 -7.03 -4.19 31.00
C PRO A 96 -8.22 -5.06 30.57
N GLY A 97 -7.93 -6.30 30.16
CA GLY A 97 -8.92 -7.27 29.70
C GLY A 97 -9.46 -7.08 28.28
N ILE A 98 -8.99 -6.09 27.51
CA ILE A 98 -9.36 -5.89 26.10
C ILE A 98 -8.14 -5.56 25.26
N GLU A 99 -7.85 -6.41 24.29
CA GLU A 99 -6.78 -6.24 23.33
C GLU A 99 -7.34 -6.46 21.92
N LYS A 100 -7.34 -5.39 21.10
CA LYS A 100 -7.87 -5.43 19.74
C LYS A 100 -6.81 -4.99 18.74
N ALA A 101 -6.70 -5.71 17.64
CA ALA A 101 -6.13 -5.15 16.41
C ALA A 101 -7.20 -4.28 15.74
N VAL A 102 -6.79 -3.13 15.22
CA VAL A 102 -7.67 -2.18 14.53
C VAL A 102 -7.04 -1.79 13.21
N ILE A 103 -7.78 -1.95 12.11
CA ILE A 103 -7.42 -1.38 10.81
C ILE A 103 -8.32 -0.17 10.58
N ARG A 104 -7.73 0.97 10.26
CA ARG A 104 -8.46 2.17 9.85
C ARG A 104 -7.87 2.78 8.58
N ALA A 105 -8.73 3.43 7.81
CA ALA A 105 -8.33 4.19 6.64
C ALA A 105 -9.27 5.38 6.44
N LYS A 106 -8.72 6.47 5.91
CA LYS A 106 -9.49 7.60 5.38
C LYS A 106 -8.94 7.88 3.98
N SER A 107 -9.79 7.78 2.96
CA SER A 107 -9.50 8.40 1.68
C SER A 107 -10.06 9.82 1.71
N ALA A 108 -9.17 10.79 1.61
CA ALA A 108 -9.50 12.13 1.14
C ALA A 108 -8.53 12.37 -0.02
N ALA A 109 -9.04 12.47 -1.24
CA ALA A 109 -8.23 13.03 -2.30
C ALA A 109 -8.15 14.55 -2.05
N ASP A 110 -6.94 15.10 -2.09
CA ASP A 110 -6.64 16.51 -1.78
C ASP A 110 -7.40 17.53 -2.67
N SER A 111 -8.12 17.05 -3.69
CA SER A 111 -8.92 17.83 -4.64
C SER A 111 -10.29 17.21 -4.96
N SER A 112 -10.79 16.25 -4.17
CA SER A 112 -12.10 15.61 -4.41
C SER A 112 -13.02 15.80 -3.21
N THR A 113 -14.31 15.97 -3.49
CA THR A 113 -15.39 15.92 -2.49
C THR A 113 -15.72 14.49 -2.05
N ALA A 114 -15.15 13.47 -2.69
CA ALA A 114 -15.27 12.08 -2.26
C ALA A 114 -14.49 11.81 -0.97
N GLU A 115 -15.21 11.41 0.08
CA GLU A 115 -14.61 10.86 1.29
C GLU A 115 -15.00 9.40 1.47
N SER A 116 -14.03 8.56 1.90
CA SER A 116 -14.34 7.23 2.41
C SER A 116 -13.58 6.93 3.70
N TYR A 117 -14.25 6.23 4.62
CA TYR A 117 -13.75 5.84 5.93
C TYR A 117 -13.93 4.34 6.10
N TYR A 118 -12.87 3.67 6.53
CA TYR A 118 -12.88 2.25 6.85
C TYR A 118 -12.45 2.10 8.30
N LEU A 119 -13.20 1.32 9.08
CA LEU A 119 -12.83 0.98 10.44
C LEU A 119 -13.19 -0.48 10.72
N MET A 120 -12.21 -1.28 11.13
CA MET A 120 -12.39 -2.68 11.48
C MET A 120 -11.60 -3.01 12.75
N ALA A 121 -12.14 -3.88 13.60
CA ALA A 121 -11.47 -4.36 14.79
C ALA A 121 -11.64 -5.87 14.98
N GLY A 122 -10.65 -6.51 15.61
CA GLY A 122 -10.65 -7.94 15.90
C GLY A 122 -9.84 -8.28 17.15
N ASP A 123 -10.19 -9.39 17.80
CA ASP A 123 -9.46 -9.91 18.96
C ASP A 123 -8.09 -10.47 18.56
N LEU A 124 -7.07 -10.25 19.39
CA LEU A 124 -5.75 -10.89 19.26
C LEU A 124 -5.78 -12.37 19.69
N SER A 125 -6.59 -13.17 19.01
CA SER A 125 -6.89 -14.57 19.37
C SER A 125 -6.02 -15.61 18.64
N SER A 126 -5.04 -15.17 17.85
CA SER A 126 -4.11 -16.02 17.14
C SER A 126 -2.69 -15.52 17.29
N SER A 127 -1.72 -16.34 16.90
CA SER A 127 -0.35 -15.91 16.73
C SER A 127 0.24 -16.31 15.37
N ILE A 128 1.33 -15.64 15.02
CA ILE A 128 2.27 -16.07 13.98
C ILE A 128 3.67 -16.13 14.58
N THR A 129 4.49 -17.07 14.11
CA THR A 129 5.90 -17.16 14.48
C THR A 129 6.74 -16.72 13.30
N VAL A 130 7.67 -15.83 13.56
CA VAL A 130 8.62 -15.30 12.58
C VAL A 130 10.05 -15.48 13.09
N ASN A 131 11.01 -15.34 12.19
CA ASN A 131 12.40 -15.16 12.59
C ASN A 131 12.75 -13.68 12.47
N LEU A 132 13.13 -13.05 13.58
CA LEU A 132 13.58 -11.68 13.65
C LEU A 132 15.06 -11.68 14.01
N ARG A 133 15.93 -11.34 13.06
CA ARG A 133 17.40 -11.34 13.27
C ARG A 133 17.91 -12.67 13.85
N GLY A 134 17.42 -13.78 13.30
CA GLY A 134 17.75 -15.15 13.74
C GLY A 134 17.05 -15.62 15.02
N GLN A 135 16.22 -14.79 15.66
CA GLN A 135 15.44 -15.16 16.84
C GLN A 135 13.99 -15.47 16.47
N LYS A 136 13.45 -16.59 16.97
CA LYS A 136 12.03 -16.90 16.79
C LYS A 136 11.20 -16.00 17.70
N VAL A 137 10.41 -15.11 17.11
CA VAL A 137 9.47 -14.23 17.82
C VAL A 137 8.04 -14.67 17.48
N THR A 138 7.18 -14.70 18.49
CA THR A 138 5.75 -14.99 18.30
C THR A 138 4.97 -13.70 18.48
N LEU A 139 4.26 -13.27 17.43
CA LEU A 139 3.39 -12.10 17.49
C LEU A 139 1.94 -12.53 17.68
N ALA A 140 1.22 -11.83 18.57
CA ALA A 140 -0.22 -11.93 18.67
C ALA A 140 -0.86 -11.13 17.52
N VAL A 141 -1.83 -11.74 16.84
CA VAL A 141 -2.49 -11.16 15.67
C VAL A 141 -3.99 -11.43 15.73
N ALA A 142 -4.78 -10.56 15.11
CA ALA A 142 -6.18 -10.84 14.90
C ALA A 142 -6.31 -11.75 13.66
N PRO A 143 -6.81 -13.00 13.78
CA PRO A 143 -7.06 -13.82 12.60
C PRO A 143 -8.23 -13.27 11.77
N PHE A 144 -9.05 -12.42 12.37
CA PHE A 144 -10.29 -11.95 11.81
C PHE A 144 -10.69 -10.60 12.42
N LEU A 145 -11.04 -9.63 11.56
CA LEU A 145 -11.55 -8.31 11.92
C LEU A 145 -12.90 -8.06 11.25
N ARG A 146 -13.76 -7.29 11.92
CA ARG A 146 -15.05 -6.82 11.37
C ARG A 146 -15.17 -5.33 11.56
N GLY A 147 -15.89 -4.69 10.66
CA GLY A 147 -16.36 -3.34 10.87
C GLY A 147 -17.12 -2.80 9.66
N ASN A 148 -16.98 -1.51 9.40
CA ASN A 148 -17.78 -0.82 8.40
C ASN A 148 -16.94 0.10 7.53
N ALA A 149 -17.38 0.24 6.30
CA ALA A 149 -16.97 1.29 5.39
C ALA A 149 -18.14 2.28 5.24
N LEU A 150 -17.83 3.56 5.20
CA LEU A 150 -18.75 4.65 4.84
C LEU A 150 -18.06 5.45 3.74
N ALA A 151 -18.78 5.75 2.66
CA ALA A 151 -18.30 6.73 1.70
C ALA A 151 -19.42 7.64 1.22
N SER A 152 -19.02 8.84 0.81
CA SER A 152 -19.91 9.82 0.21
C SER A 152 -19.16 10.80 -0.67
N ASP A 153 -19.81 11.23 -1.75
CA ASP A 153 -19.39 12.35 -2.58
C ASP A 153 -20.64 13.14 -2.99
N SER A 154 -20.55 14.46 -2.95
CA SER A 154 -21.60 15.36 -3.42
C SER A 154 -21.62 15.51 -4.94
N GLU A 155 -20.50 15.26 -5.63
CA GLU A 155 -20.31 15.49 -7.07
C GLU A 155 -20.86 16.85 -7.55
N THR A 156 -20.80 17.91 -6.73
CA THR A 156 -21.42 19.20 -7.08
C THR A 156 -20.67 19.97 -8.18
N ASP A 157 -19.49 19.50 -8.56
CA ASP A 157 -18.59 20.16 -9.50
C ASP A 157 -18.82 19.71 -10.97
N VAL A 158 -19.79 18.82 -11.25
CA VAL A 158 -20.17 18.45 -12.63
C VAL A 158 -21.16 19.47 -13.23
N GLU A 159 -20.76 20.09 -14.35
CA GLU A 159 -21.47 21.23 -14.97
C GLU A 159 -22.80 20.89 -15.67
N PHE A 160 -23.22 19.63 -15.78
CA PHE A 160 -24.43 19.28 -16.56
C PHE A 160 -25.32 18.24 -15.88
N LEU A 161 -26.43 18.72 -15.32
CA LEU A 161 -27.61 17.92 -14.99
C LEU A 161 -28.36 17.57 -16.28
N SER A 162 -28.24 16.33 -16.76
CA SER A 162 -29.26 15.78 -17.66
C SER A 162 -30.43 15.27 -16.81
N SER A 163 -31.64 15.21 -17.38
CA SER A 163 -32.82 14.67 -16.67
C SER A 163 -32.69 13.19 -16.28
N GLU A 164 -31.62 12.53 -16.73
CA GLU A 164 -31.29 11.11 -16.51
C GLU A 164 -30.06 10.94 -15.60
N SER A 165 -29.35 12.01 -15.22
CA SER A 165 -28.10 11.92 -14.44
C SER A 165 -28.38 11.90 -12.94
N SER A 166 -27.76 10.96 -12.23
CA SER A 166 -27.73 10.91 -10.77
C SER A 166 -26.51 11.67 -10.25
N ILE A 167 -26.70 12.66 -9.36
CA ILE A 167 -25.59 13.38 -8.73
C ILE A 167 -25.27 12.76 -7.37
N GLY A 168 -23.98 12.52 -7.14
CA GLY A 168 -23.42 12.17 -5.85
C GLY A 168 -23.67 10.73 -5.48
N PHE A 169 -22.91 10.26 -4.51
CA PHE A 169 -23.09 8.95 -3.92
C PHE A 169 -22.99 9.02 -2.40
N ALA A 170 -23.67 8.09 -1.74
CA ALA A 170 -23.51 7.88 -0.31
C ALA A 170 -23.87 6.44 0.03
N GLY A 171 -23.11 5.80 0.91
CA GLY A 171 -23.51 4.50 1.42
C GLY A 171 -22.57 3.87 2.42
N PHE A 172 -22.99 2.70 2.88
CA PHE A 172 -22.28 1.92 3.89
C PHE A 172 -22.07 0.49 3.41
N ALA A 173 -20.98 -0.14 3.84
CA ALA A 173 -20.79 -1.59 3.73
C ALA A 173 -20.27 -2.15 5.03
N THR A 174 -20.63 -3.41 5.28
CA THR A 174 -19.92 -4.21 6.27
C THR A 174 -18.64 -4.72 5.64
N ILE A 175 -17.52 -4.57 6.35
CA ILE A 175 -16.23 -5.12 5.96
C ILE A 175 -15.87 -6.28 6.87
N LYS A 176 -15.31 -7.33 6.28
CA LYS A 176 -14.64 -8.42 6.99
C LYS A 176 -13.22 -8.53 6.48
N ALA A 177 -12.25 -8.63 7.38
CA ALA A 177 -10.85 -8.90 7.05
C ALA A 177 -10.42 -10.21 7.70
N TYR A 178 -9.76 -11.07 6.94
CA TYR A 178 -9.27 -12.37 7.37
C TYR A 178 -7.76 -12.40 7.16
N LEU A 179 -7.02 -12.86 8.17
CA LEU A 179 -5.59 -13.04 8.01
C LEU A 179 -5.33 -14.14 6.95
N ASP A 180 -4.78 -13.75 5.81
CA ASP A 180 -4.34 -14.69 4.78
C ASP A 180 -3.02 -15.32 5.25
N ARG A 181 -3.16 -16.45 5.95
CA ARG A 181 -2.01 -17.18 6.51
C ARG A 181 -1.05 -17.68 5.45
N THR A 182 -1.53 -17.99 4.25
CA THR A 182 -0.70 -18.52 3.18
C THR A 182 0.22 -17.42 2.67
N ARG A 183 -0.35 -16.25 2.31
CA ARG A 183 0.42 -15.09 1.86
C ARG A 183 1.32 -14.52 2.96
N THR A 184 0.79 -14.38 4.18
CA THR A 184 1.56 -13.97 5.36
C THR A 184 2.76 -14.89 5.59
N ARG A 185 2.59 -16.22 5.51
CA ARG A 185 3.69 -17.16 5.70
C ARG A 185 4.69 -17.11 4.56
N ALA A 186 4.23 -16.99 3.31
CA ALA A 186 5.10 -16.88 2.15
C ALA A 186 6.01 -15.65 2.26
N ALA A 187 5.43 -14.48 2.54
CA ALA A 187 6.16 -13.23 2.70
C ALA A 187 7.20 -13.30 3.82
N ASN A 188 6.80 -13.79 5.00
CA ASN A 188 7.72 -13.90 6.14
C ASN A 188 8.80 -14.97 5.95
N LYS A 189 8.52 -16.05 5.20
CA LYS A 189 9.54 -17.07 4.88
C LYS A 189 10.59 -16.52 3.92
N GLY A 190 10.18 -15.67 2.97
CA GLY A 190 11.07 -14.97 2.04
C GLY A 190 11.69 -13.70 2.62
N THR A 191 11.49 -13.41 3.91
CA THR A 191 11.96 -12.17 4.58
C THR A 191 11.61 -10.91 3.79
N GLN A 192 10.42 -10.90 3.18
CA GLN A 192 9.98 -9.84 2.29
C GLN A 192 9.68 -8.56 3.06
N SER A 193 9.93 -7.42 2.41
CA SER A 193 9.36 -6.16 2.87
C SER A 193 7.86 -6.08 2.55
N VAL A 194 7.15 -5.12 3.15
CA VAL A 194 5.75 -4.83 2.80
C VAL A 194 5.63 -4.53 1.30
N SER A 195 6.56 -3.75 0.73
CA SER A 195 6.57 -3.40 -0.69
C SER A 195 6.76 -4.62 -1.61
N ASP A 196 7.65 -5.54 -1.23
CA ASP A 196 7.87 -6.77 -2.01
C ASP A 196 6.63 -7.67 -1.96
N ALA A 197 6.00 -7.78 -0.79
CA ALA A 197 4.77 -8.56 -0.62
C ALA A 197 3.58 -7.95 -1.40
N VAL A 198 3.51 -6.62 -1.51
CA VAL A 198 2.54 -5.93 -2.38
C VAL A 198 2.82 -6.25 -3.84
N THR A 199 4.08 -6.21 -4.27
CA THR A 199 4.48 -6.53 -5.65
C THR A 199 4.11 -7.96 -6.02
N ASP A 200 4.41 -8.93 -5.16
CA ASP A 200 4.05 -10.33 -5.37
C ASP A 200 2.53 -10.54 -5.42
N LEU A 201 1.78 -9.84 -4.57
CA LEU A 201 0.32 -9.88 -4.58
C LEU A 201 -0.25 -9.37 -5.91
N LYS A 202 0.28 -8.26 -6.44
CA LYS A 202 -0.14 -7.70 -7.74
C LYS A 202 0.15 -8.68 -8.87
N ALA A 203 1.35 -9.25 -8.91
CA ALA A 203 1.71 -10.26 -9.90
C ALA A 203 0.81 -11.51 -9.84
N ASP A 204 0.37 -11.92 -8.66
CA ASP A 204 -0.60 -13.00 -8.50
C ASP A 204 -2.00 -12.62 -9.01
N LEU A 205 -2.45 -11.39 -8.78
CA LEU A 205 -3.73 -10.87 -9.28
C LEU A 205 -3.72 -10.82 -10.82
N GLU A 206 -2.66 -10.30 -11.42
CA GLU A 206 -2.47 -10.24 -12.87
C GLU A 206 -2.47 -11.64 -13.49
N ARG A 207 -1.76 -12.60 -12.89
CA ARG A 207 -1.80 -14.00 -13.32
C ARG A 207 -3.18 -14.63 -13.23
N SER A 208 -4.05 -14.12 -12.35
CA SER A 208 -5.44 -14.54 -12.22
C SER A 208 -6.41 -13.80 -13.16
N GLY A 209 -5.90 -12.91 -14.02
CA GLY A 209 -6.68 -12.15 -14.98
C GLY A 209 -7.27 -10.84 -14.44
N ILE A 210 -6.78 -10.35 -13.29
CA ILE A 210 -7.19 -9.07 -12.69
C ILE A 210 -6.10 -8.04 -13.01
N SER A 211 -6.41 -7.01 -13.81
CA SER A 211 -5.42 -6.01 -14.24
C SER A 211 -5.47 -4.72 -13.43
N ASP A 212 -4.45 -3.87 -13.53
CA ASP A 212 -4.47 -2.52 -12.96
C ASP A 212 -5.16 -1.47 -13.88
N GLY A 213 -5.71 -1.92 -15.01
CA GLY A 213 -6.32 -1.05 -16.02
C GLY A 213 -5.32 -0.24 -16.87
N SER A 214 -4.01 -0.42 -16.66
CA SER A 214 -2.98 0.30 -17.44
C SER A 214 -2.73 -0.31 -18.82
N ASP A 215 -3.08 -1.59 -19.01
CA ASP A 215 -2.97 -2.27 -20.30
C ASP A 215 -4.19 -1.93 -21.16
N THR A 216 -4.10 -0.83 -21.92
CA THR A 216 -5.18 -0.35 -22.78
C THR A 216 -5.39 -1.21 -24.03
N GLY A 217 -4.60 -2.26 -24.26
CA GLY A 217 -4.82 -3.22 -25.33
C GLY A 217 -5.02 -2.58 -26.71
N VAL A 218 -4.46 -1.38 -26.93
CA VAL A 218 -4.36 -0.82 -28.27
C VAL A 218 -3.25 -1.61 -28.94
N ASP A 219 -3.62 -2.77 -29.47
CA ASP A 219 -2.91 -3.37 -30.59
C ASP A 219 -2.84 -2.24 -31.63
N PRO A 220 -1.66 -1.71 -31.98
CA PRO A 220 -1.58 -0.75 -33.06
C PRO A 220 -2.12 -1.49 -34.27
N GLU A 221 -3.32 -1.11 -34.73
CA GLU A 221 -3.83 -1.55 -36.03
C GLU A 221 -2.68 -1.36 -37.01
N VAL A 222 -2.08 -2.47 -37.42
CA VAL A 222 -1.10 -2.52 -38.49
C VAL A 222 -1.91 -2.09 -39.70
N ASP A 223 -1.83 -0.81 -40.02
CA ASP A 223 -2.36 -0.24 -41.25
C ASP A 223 -1.83 -1.13 -42.38
N PRO A 224 -2.68 -1.92 -43.06
CA PRO A 224 -2.20 -2.76 -44.13
C PRO A 224 -1.63 -1.81 -45.18
N GLU A 225 -0.31 -1.88 -45.39
CA GLU A 225 0.41 -1.13 -46.41
C GLU A 225 -0.44 -1.10 -47.68
N VAL A 226 -0.99 0.08 -48.00
CA VAL A 226 -1.68 0.32 -49.25
C VAL A 226 -0.62 0.15 -50.32
N ASP A 227 -0.64 -1.02 -50.97
CA ASP A 227 0.19 -1.35 -52.12
C ASP A 227 -0.02 -0.24 -53.17
N PRO A 228 1.00 0.53 -53.55
CA PRO A 228 0.82 1.59 -54.53
C PRO A 228 0.44 0.95 -55.86
N GLU A 229 -0.82 1.18 -56.24
CA GLU A 229 -1.40 0.85 -57.53
C GLU A 229 -0.42 1.31 -58.64
N VAL A 230 0.25 0.34 -59.27
CA VAL A 230 1.11 0.57 -60.42
C VAL A 230 0.20 0.95 -61.57
N ASP A 231 0.14 2.24 -61.87
CA ASP A 231 -0.50 2.80 -63.05
C ASP A 231 0.20 2.29 -64.32
N PRO A 232 -0.47 1.48 -65.17
CA PRO A 232 0.06 1.09 -66.46
C PRO A 232 -0.74 1.82 -67.54
N GLU A 233 -0.50 3.12 -67.77
CA GLU A 233 -0.60 3.79 -69.08
C GLU A 233 -0.47 5.32 -68.99
N ALA A 234 0.70 5.87 -69.38
CA ALA A 234 0.85 7.12 -70.15
C ALA A 234 2.30 7.33 -70.63
#